data_AF-A0A3B8IQK4-F1
#
_entry.id   AF-A0A3B8IQK4-F1
#
_cell.length_a   1.000
_cell.length_b   1.000
_cell.length_c   1.000
_cell.angle_alpha   90.00
_cell.angle_beta   90.00
_cell.angle_gamma   90.00
#
_symmetry.space_group_name_H-M   'P 1'
#
loop_
_entity.id
_entity.type
_entity.pdbx_description
1 polymer ?
#
loop_
_entity_poly.entity_id
_entity_poly.type
_entity_poly.pdbx_seq_one_letter_code
_entity_poly.pdbx_strand_id
1 'polypeptide(L)' 'NHLNRLPPGKPEQHQRVKGMVDQMEAEGFGGCSFTGACEVECPEGISITNIAEMHNRYLRAKLFG' A
#
# COMPACT_ATOMS: atom_id res chain seq x y z
N ASN A 1 3.27 -0.13 -11.45
CA ASN A 1 2.62 0.42 -10.25
C ASN A 1 2.71 1.95 -10.29
N HIS A 2 1.60 2.61 -10.60
CA HIS A 2 1.49 4.06 -10.88
C HIS A 2 1.75 4.92 -9.63
N LEU A 3 1.33 4.47 -8.44
CA LEU A 3 1.42 5.23 -7.19
C LEU A 3 2.81 5.15 -6.52
N ASN A 4 3.65 4.20 -6.96
CA ASN A 4 4.94 3.90 -6.35
C ASN A 4 6.16 4.46 -7.11
N ARG A 5 5.94 5.28 -8.16
CA ARG A 5 7.00 5.79 -9.06
C ARG A 5 7.26 7.30 -8.94
N LEU A 6 7.02 7.90 -7.77
CA LEU A 6 7.42 9.28 -7.53
C LEU A 6 8.94 9.37 -7.27
N PRO A 7 9.73 10.04 -8.14
CA PRO A 7 11.19 10.16 -8.01
C PRO A 7 11.70 10.67 -6.65
N PRO A 8 11.05 11.63 -5.96
CA PRO A 8 11.53 12.13 -4.66
C PRO A 8 11.16 11.24 -3.47
N GLY A 9 10.33 10.20 -3.65
CA GLY A 9 9.70 9.48 -2.53
C GLY A 9 10.58 8.48 -1.76
N LYS A 10 11.87 8.32 -2.09
CA LYS A 10 12.74 7.32 -1.44
C LYS A 10 13.04 7.64 0.05
N PRO A 11 13.44 8.87 0.43
CA PRO A 11 13.68 9.19 1.84
C PRO A 11 12.40 9.15 2.68
N GLU A 12 11.30 9.64 2.12
CA GLU A 12 10.01 9.74 2.81
C GLU A 12 9.18 8.45 2.73
N GLN A 13 9.67 7.40 2.05
CA GLN A 13 8.92 6.17 1.79
C GLN A 13 8.33 5.57 3.07
N HIS A 14 9.14 5.47 4.13
CA HIS A 14 8.72 4.88 5.39
C HIS A 14 7.66 5.72 6.10
N GLN A 15 7.84 7.04 6.12
CA GLN A 15 6.86 7.95 6.72
C GLN A 15 5.54 7.93 5.94
N ARG A 16 5.59 7.97 4.61
CA ARG A 16 4.38 7.93 3.77
C ARG A 16 3.61 6.63 3.90
N VAL A 17 4.29 5.48 3.94
CA VAL A 17 3.59 4.20 4.07
C VAL A 17 3.00 4.01 5.46
N LYS A 18 3.68 4.50 6.52
CA LYS A 18 3.14 4.53 7.88
C LYS A 18 1.87 5.39 7.93
N GLY A 19 1.93 6.64 7.46
CA GLY A 19 0.77 7.54 7.46
C GLY A 19 -0.40 7.05 6.59
N MET A 20 -0.13 6.37 5.48
CA MET A 20 -1.18 5.75 4.67
C MET A 20 -1.89 4.63 5.44
N VAL A 21 -1.16 3.77 6.15
CA VAL A 21 -1.76 2.70 6.96
C VAL A 21 -2.51 3.28 8.17
N ASP A 22 -1.95 4.28 8.84
CA ASP A 22 -2.61 4.96 9.97
C ASP A 22 -3.96 5.55 9.54
N GLN A 23 -4.00 6.18 8.35
CA GLN A 23 -5.25 6.68 7.77
C GLN A 23 -6.20 5.52 7.44
N MET A 24 -5.70 4.41 6.89
CA MET A 24 -6.53 3.25 6.60
C MET A 24 -7.18 2.63 7.84
N GLU A 25 -6.44 2.60 8.95
CA GLU A 25 -6.95 2.16 10.26
C GLU A 25 -7.99 3.14 10.80
N ALA A 26 -7.73 4.46 10.72
CA ALA A 26 -8.67 5.49 11.15
C ALA A 26 -10.00 5.46 10.37
N GLU A 27 -9.95 5.13 9.07
CA GLU A 27 -11.14 4.96 8.23
C GLU A 27 -11.77 3.57 8.34
N GLY A 28 -11.14 2.64 9.05
CA GLY A 28 -11.68 1.30 9.27
C GLY A 28 -11.65 0.39 8.03
N PHE A 29 -10.78 0.66 7.06
CA PHE A 29 -10.63 -0.20 5.87
C PHE A 29 -10.19 -1.63 6.21
N GLY A 30 -9.49 -1.80 7.33
CA GLY A 30 -8.96 -3.09 7.76
C GLY A 30 -7.84 -3.62 6.85
N GLY A 31 -7.52 -4.90 7.03
CA GLY A 31 -6.48 -5.58 6.25
C GLY A 31 -7.02 -6.26 4.99
N CYS A 32 -6.17 -6.41 3.98
CA CYS A 32 -6.49 -7.19 2.78
C CYS A 32 -6.81 -8.66 3.14
N SER A 33 -7.98 -9.15 2.72
CA SER A 33 -8.43 -10.54 2.91
C SER A 33 -8.01 -11.49 1.77
N PHE A 34 -7.30 -10.99 0.76
CA PHE A 34 -6.84 -11.74 -0.42
C PHE A 34 -7.95 -12.42 -1.24
N THR A 35 -9.17 -11.89 -1.21
CA THR A 35 -10.29 -12.42 -2.00
C THR A 35 -10.18 -12.13 -3.50
N GLY A 36 -9.33 -11.19 -3.92
CA GLY A 36 -9.17 -10.82 -5.33
C GLY A 36 -10.22 -9.84 -5.86
N ALA A 37 -11.25 -9.50 -5.07
CA ALA A 37 -12.36 -8.65 -5.53
C ALA A 37 -11.90 -7.29 -6.06
N CYS A 38 -10.91 -6.66 -5.41
CA CYS A 38 -10.38 -5.36 -5.83
C CYS A 38 -9.72 -5.38 -7.21
N GLU A 39 -9.15 -6.51 -7.64
CA GLU A 39 -8.52 -6.64 -8.96
C GLU A 39 -9.56 -6.91 -10.05
N VAL A 40 -10.57 -7.73 -9.74
CA VAL A 40 -11.67 -8.05 -10.67
C VAL A 40 -12.52 -6.83 -10.98
N GLU A 41 -12.82 -6.01 -9.98
CA GLU A 41 -13.67 -4.81 -10.12
C GLU A 41 -12.90 -3.60 -10.66
N CYS A 42 -11.56 -3.67 -10.77
CA CYS A 42 -10.76 -2.51 -11.15
C CYS A 42 -10.87 -2.25 -12.66
N PRO A 43 -11.44 -1.10 -13.09
CA PRO A 43 -11.54 -0.77 -14.51
C PRO A 43 -10.16 -0.52 -15.15
N GLU A 44 -9.17 -0.15 -14.34
CA GLU A 44 -7.79 0.14 -14.75
C GLU A 44 -6.89 -1.12 -14.74
N GLY A 45 -7.45 -2.30 -14.44
CA GLY A 45 -6.68 -3.56 -14.43
C GLY A 45 -5.55 -3.58 -13.41
N ILE A 46 -5.75 -2.93 -12.26
CA ILE A 46 -4.74 -2.89 -11.19
C ILE A 46 -4.69 -4.24 -10.49
N SER A 47 -3.52 -4.88 -10.55
CA SER A 47 -3.32 -6.16 -9.87
C SER A 47 -3.28 -6.03 -8.34
N ILE A 48 -3.82 -7.03 -7.64
CA ILE A 48 -3.76 -7.17 -6.18
C ILE A 48 -2.34 -7.16 -5.63
N THR A 49 -1.36 -7.49 -6.47
CA THR A 49 0.08 -7.42 -6.14
C THR A 49 0.53 -6.03 -5.69
N ASN A 50 -0.15 -4.96 -6.12
CA ASN A 50 0.12 -3.59 -5.64
C ASN A 50 -0.17 -3.44 -4.13
N ILE A 51 -1.23 -4.09 -3.63
CA ILE A 51 -1.57 -4.10 -2.19
C ILE A 51 -0.53 -4.91 -1.42
N ALA A 52 -0.11 -6.06 -1.97
CA ALA A 52 0.95 -6.86 -1.37
C ALA A 52 2.29 -6.08 -1.29
N GLU A 53 2.63 -5.31 -2.32
CA GLU A 53 3.80 -4.42 -2.30
C GLU A 53 3.69 -3.35 -1.19
N MET A 54 2.50 -2.77 -1.02
CA MET A 54 2.23 -1.79 0.05
C MET A 54 2.47 -2.39 1.43
N HIS A 55 1.90 -3.58 1.72
CA HIS A 55 2.12 -4.28 2.99
C HIS A 55 3.60 -4.59 3.23
N ASN A 56 4.32 -5.06 2.19
CA ASN A 56 5.76 -5.31 2.29
C ASN A 56 6.55 -4.05 2.64
N ARG A 57 6.17 -2.88 2.07
CA ARG A 57 6.80 -1.60 2.40
C ARG A 57 6.49 -1.18 3.83
N TYR A 58 5.28 -1.39 4.31
CA TYR A 58 4.92 -1.13 5.70
C TYR A 58 5.71 -2.00 6.68
N LEU A 59 5.85 -3.29 6.39
CA LEU A 59 6.69 -4.20 7.19
C LEU A 59 8.15 -3.75 7.21
N ARG A 60 8.72 -3.39 6.04
CA ARG A 60 10.07 -2.83 5.97
C ARG A 60 10.20 -1.54 6.76
N ALA A 61 9.21 -0.66 6.70
CA ALA A 61 9.19 0.59 7.46
C ALA A 61 9.07 0.35 8.97
N LYS A 62 8.45 -0.74 9.43
CA LYS A 62 8.44 -1.13 10.84
C LYS A 62 9.78 -1.73 11.31
N LEU A 63 10.48 -2.45 10.43
CA LEU A 63 11.72 -3.16 10.77
C LEU A 63 12.98 -2.29 10.63
N PHE A 64 13.02 -1.40 9.64
CA PHE A 64 14.23 -0.68 9.22
C PHE A 64 14.06 0.84 9.16
N GLY A 65 12.94 1.39 9.65
CA GLY A 65 12.58 2.79 9.41
C GLY A 65 11.70 3.44 10.45
#